data_AF-A0A4U6A0X9-F1
#
_entry.id   AF-A0A4U6A0X9-F1
#
_cell.length_a   1.000
_cell.length_b   1.000
_cell.length_c   1.000
_cell.angle_alpha   90.00
_cell.angle_beta   90.00
_cell.angle_gamma   90.00
#
_symmetry.space_group_name_H-M   'P 1'
#
loop_
_entity.id
_entity.type
_entity.pdbx_description
1 polymer ?
#
loop_
_entity_poly.entity_id
_entity_poly.type
_entity_poly.pdbx_seq_one_letter_code
_entity_poly.pdbx_strand_id
1 'polypeptide(L)'
;MNDASGRASLPALVIADGTIEALKWLALLAMTGDHVNKYLFNGTLPYLFEAGRLALPLFVFVLAYNLARPGALERGLYGRAMKRLLGFGLVASVPFIALGGVVGGWWPLNVMFTLLAATAMLYLVERGRSVAPVALFVVAGGLVEFCWPALLLAASVWLYLKRPTWAAALMALLSCASLWYINGNLWALAVVPLVIGAAGVDLRVPRLRWAFYTYYPLHLAALWLIRIPMREAGYLFFT
;
A
#
# COMPACT_ATOMS: atom_id res chain seq x y z
N MET A 1 -35.74 11.88 -30.09
CA MET A 1 -34.36 11.41 -30.32
C MET A 1 -33.79 11.02 -28.98
N ASN A 2 -33.53 9.71 -28.81
CA ASN A 2 -32.97 9.11 -27.61
C ASN A 2 -31.60 9.68 -27.29
N ASP A 3 -31.34 9.98 -26.01
CA ASP A 3 -29.99 9.84 -25.47
C ASP A 3 -30.06 8.98 -24.19
N ALA A 4 -30.19 7.67 -24.43
CA ALA A 4 -30.07 6.64 -23.44
C ALA A 4 -28.59 6.36 -23.20
N SER A 5 -27.98 7.03 -22.23
CA SER A 5 -26.86 6.47 -21.46
C SER A 5 -26.81 7.07 -20.06
N GLY A 6 -27.84 6.79 -19.26
CA GLY A 6 -27.73 6.87 -17.81
C GLY A 6 -26.70 5.86 -17.33
N ARG A 7 -25.40 6.20 -17.41
CA ARG A 7 -24.34 5.42 -16.76
C ARG A 7 -24.67 5.45 -15.28
N ALA A 8 -25.09 4.31 -14.72
CA ALA A 8 -25.29 4.14 -13.29
C ALA A 8 -24.00 4.55 -12.57
N SER A 9 -23.99 5.75 -12.00
CA SER A 9 -22.89 6.25 -11.18
C SER A 9 -22.94 5.55 -9.84
N LEU A 10 -21.80 4.99 -9.42
CA LEU A 10 -21.68 4.42 -8.07
C LEU A 10 -21.65 5.55 -7.02
N PRO A 11 -22.02 5.26 -5.76
CA PRO A 11 -21.94 6.25 -4.70
C PRO A 11 -20.49 6.72 -4.51
N ALA A 12 -20.31 8.03 -4.35
CA ALA A 12 -19.02 8.59 -3.99
C ALA A 12 -18.60 8.09 -2.60
N LEU A 13 -17.37 7.59 -2.50
CA LEU A 13 -16.84 7.10 -1.23
C LEU A 13 -16.28 8.25 -0.41
N VAL A 14 -17.00 8.61 0.66
CA VAL A 14 -16.57 9.63 1.63
C VAL A 14 -16.38 8.95 2.97
N ILE A 15 -15.16 9.05 3.50
CA ILE A 15 -14.72 8.46 4.77
C ILE A 15 -14.16 9.58 5.65
N ALA A 16 -14.54 9.57 6.93
CA ALA A 16 -14.06 10.51 7.93
C ALA A 16 -12.53 10.42 8.11
N ASP A 17 -11.90 11.55 8.41
CA ASP A 17 -10.44 11.66 8.53
C ASP A 17 -9.87 10.72 9.61
N GLY A 18 -10.52 10.62 10.76
CA GLY A 18 -10.07 9.72 11.81
C GLY A 18 -10.29 8.25 11.46
N THR A 19 -11.32 7.91 10.68
CA THR A 19 -11.49 6.54 10.15
C THR A 19 -10.41 6.17 9.13
N ILE A 20 -10.00 7.12 8.27
CA ILE A 20 -8.84 6.93 7.38
C ILE A 20 -7.55 6.69 8.18
N GLU A 21 -7.35 7.41 9.30
CA GLU A 21 -6.20 7.17 10.18
C GLU A 21 -6.31 5.81 10.89
N ALA A 22 -7.51 5.37 11.29
CA ALA A 22 -7.74 4.04 11.84
C ALA A 22 -7.36 2.92 10.85
N LEU A 23 -7.73 3.07 9.56
CA LEU A 23 -7.33 2.13 8.51
C LEU A 23 -5.80 2.03 8.36
N LYS A 24 -5.08 3.15 8.52
CA LYS A 24 -3.60 3.11 8.52
C LYS A 24 -3.05 2.36 9.72
N TRP A 25 -3.62 2.55 10.91
CA TRP A 25 -3.21 1.80 12.11
C TRP A 25 -3.46 0.32 11.96
N LEU A 26 -4.63 -0.07 11.43
CA LEU A 26 -4.93 -1.46 11.12
C LEU A 26 -3.91 -2.05 10.13
N ALA A 27 -3.60 -1.33 9.05
CA ALA A 27 -2.57 -1.73 8.09
C ALA A 27 -1.18 -1.88 8.74
N LEU A 28 -0.82 -0.97 9.64
CA LEU A 28 0.45 -1.00 10.38
C LEU A 28 0.55 -2.21 11.30
N LEU A 29 -0.52 -2.52 12.05
CA LEU A 29 -0.58 -3.68 12.94
C LEU A 29 -0.51 -4.99 12.16
N ALA A 30 -1.27 -5.10 11.06
CA ALA A 30 -1.24 -6.24 10.16
C ALA A 30 0.17 -6.46 9.57
N MET A 31 0.80 -5.40 9.03
CA MET A 31 2.18 -5.44 8.52
C MET A 31 3.17 -5.86 9.61
N THR A 32 3.04 -5.33 10.82
CA THR A 32 3.93 -5.66 11.93
C THR A 32 3.84 -7.13 12.29
N GLY A 33 2.61 -7.67 12.41
CA GLY A 33 2.39 -9.09 12.66
C GLY A 33 2.98 -9.98 11.57
N ASP A 34 2.76 -9.62 10.30
CA ASP A 34 3.33 -10.33 9.15
C ASP A 34 4.86 -10.31 9.16
N HIS A 35 5.48 -9.18 9.43
CA HIS A 35 6.93 -9.05 9.52
C HIS A 35 7.50 -9.82 10.70
N VAL A 36 6.84 -9.80 11.86
CA VAL A 36 7.22 -10.64 13.00
C VAL A 36 7.16 -12.12 12.61
N ASN A 37 6.07 -12.55 11.96
CA ASN A 37 5.93 -13.93 11.49
C ASN A 37 7.03 -14.30 10.49
N LYS A 38 7.21 -13.49 9.44
CA LYS A 38 8.21 -13.70 8.40
C LYS A 38 9.62 -13.72 8.98
N TYR A 39 9.97 -12.73 9.78
CA TYR A 39 11.35 -12.52 10.18
C TYR A 39 11.74 -13.26 11.45
N LEU A 40 10.85 -13.47 12.41
CA LEU A 40 11.18 -14.14 13.67
C LEU A 40 10.66 -15.58 13.75
N PHE A 41 9.57 -15.90 13.06
CA PHE A 41 8.92 -17.22 13.12
C PHE A 41 8.97 -17.97 11.78
N ASN A 42 9.80 -17.55 10.82
CA ASN A 42 9.98 -18.19 9.51
C ASN A 42 8.66 -18.43 8.75
N GLY A 43 7.66 -17.56 8.92
CA GLY A 43 6.37 -17.67 8.25
C GLY A 43 5.46 -18.79 8.76
N THR A 44 5.77 -19.41 9.90
CA THR A 44 5.05 -20.58 10.43
C THR A 44 3.69 -20.27 11.05
N LEU A 45 3.32 -18.99 11.24
CA LEU A 45 2.05 -18.57 11.83
C LEU A 45 1.05 -18.11 10.73
N PRO A 46 0.13 -18.97 10.25
CA PRO A 46 -0.67 -18.66 9.07
C PRO A 46 -1.57 -17.45 9.25
N TYR A 47 -2.19 -17.32 10.43
CA TYR A 47 -3.09 -16.21 10.76
C TYR A 47 -2.41 -14.83 10.69
N LEU A 48 -1.12 -14.72 11.06
CA LEU A 48 -0.36 -13.47 10.91
C LEU A 48 -0.03 -13.19 9.45
N PHE A 49 0.29 -14.23 8.68
CA PHE A 49 0.55 -14.08 7.24
C PHE A 49 -0.70 -13.60 6.49
N GLU A 50 -1.84 -14.23 6.76
CA GLU A 50 -3.14 -13.91 6.16
C GLU A 50 -3.60 -12.49 6.53
N ALA A 51 -3.55 -12.14 7.82
CA ALA A 51 -3.83 -10.79 8.28
C ALA A 51 -2.88 -9.77 7.63
N GLY A 52 -1.60 -10.13 7.47
CA GLY A 52 -0.59 -9.34 6.78
C GLY A 52 -0.95 -8.91 5.37
N ARG A 53 -1.70 -9.74 4.63
CA ARG A 53 -2.08 -9.47 3.24
C ARG A 53 -3.02 -8.27 3.10
N LEU A 54 -3.65 -7.82 4.19
CA LEU A 54 -4.48 -6.61 4.21
C LEU A 54 -3.63 -5.32 4.20
N ALA A 55 -2.36 -5.38 4.63
CA ALA A 55 -1.57 -4.19 4.89
C ALA A 55 -1.32 -3.33 3.64
N LEU A 56 -0.80 -3.94 2.57
CA LEU A 56 -0.53 -3.22 1.32
C LEU A 56 -1.81 -2.58 0.73
N PRO A 57 -2.89 -3.34 0.44
CA PRO A 57 -4.10 -2.75 -0.15
C PRO A 57 -4.70 -1.63 0.72
N LEU A 58 -4.61 -1.72 2.06
CA LEU A 58 -5.02 -0.63 2.95
C LEU A 58 -4.11 0.61 2.83
N PHE A 59 -2.79 0.45 2.84
CA PHE A 59 -1.88 1.59 2.66
C PHE A 59 -2.04 2.25 1.28
N VAL A 60 -2.21 1.45 0.23
CA VAL A 60 -2.49 1.91 -1.13
C VAL A 60 -3.82 2.67 -1.17
N PHE A 61 -4.88 2.12 -0.57
CA PHE A 61 -6.18 2.78 -0.48
C PHE A 61 -6.08 4.13 0.22
N VAL A 62 -5.45 4.18 1.41
CA VAL A 62 -5.33 5.43 2.16
C VAL A 62 -4.49 6.48 1.42
N LEU A 63 -3.42 6.06 0.74
CA LEU A 63 -2.63 6.93 -0.12
C LEU A 63 -3.50 7.51 -1.24
N ALA A 64 -4.14 6.65 -2.02
CA ALA A 64 -5.01 7.04 -3.13
C ALA A 64 -6.16 7.95 -2.66
N TYR A 65 -6.78 7.65 -1.52
CA TYR A 65 -7.82 8.48 -0.89
C TYR A 65 -7.35 9.89 -0.60
N ASN A 66 -6.19 10.04 0.03
CA ASN A 66 -5.64 11.36 0.35
C ASN A 66 -5.23 12.14 -0.91
N LEU A 67 -4.68 11.47 -1.92
CA LEU A 67 -4.29 12.10 -3.19
C LEU A 67 -5.50 12.47 -4.06
N ALA A 68 -6.59 11.71 -3.98
CA ALA A 68 -7.81 12.00 -4.73
C ALA A 68 -8.58 13.22 -4.21
N ARG A 69 -8.34 13.66 -2.96
CA ARG A 69 -9.07 14.79 -2.36
C ARG A 69 -9.01 16.06 -3.22
N PRO A 70 -10.09 16.87 -3.27
CA PRO A 70 -10.09 18.16 -3.96
C PRO A 70 -8.94 19.05 -3.49
N GLY A 71 -8.22 19.70 -4.41
CA GLY A 71 -7.12 20.60 -4.09
C GLY A 71 -5.79 19.90 -3.69
N ALA A 72 -5.68 18.57 -3.78
CA ALA A 72 -4.50 17.84 -3.31
C ALA A 72 -3.22 18.20 -4.09
N LEU A 73 -3.34 18.43 -5.39
CA LEU A 73 -2.23 18.82 -6.27
C LEU A 73 -1.74 20.23 -5.95
N GLU A 74 -2.66 21.19 -5.87
CA GLU A 74 -2.44 22.60 -5.61
C GLU A 74 -1.82 22.81 -4.22
N ARG A 75 -2.26 22.04 -3.22
CA ARG A 75 -1.66 22.03 -1.88
C ARG A 75 -0.29 21.35 -1.84
N GLY A 76 0.26 20.86 -2.95
CA GLY A 76 1.57 20.22 -3.03
C GLY A 76 1.67 18.87 -2.28
N LEU A 77 0.55 18.17 -2.10
CA LEU A 77 0.50 16.92 -1.33
C LEU A 77 1.38 15.83 -1.97
N TYR A 78 1.29 15.66 -3.29
CA TYR A 78 2.07 14.71 -4.05
C TYR A 78 3.58 14.90 -3.83
N GLY A 79 4.09 16.12 -4.01
CA GLY A 79 5.51 16.43 -3.82
C GLY A 79 6.00 16.14 -2.40
N ARG A 80 5.23 16.50 -1.37
CA ARG A 80 5.59 16.19 0.02
C ARG A 80 5.56 14.69 0.32
N ALA A 81 4.57 13.97 -0.21
CA ALA A 81 4.48 12.52 -0.07
C ALA A 81 5.69 11.83 -0.72
N MET A 82 6.02 12.19 -1.97
CA MET A 82 7.17 11.65 -2.69
C MET A 82 8.48 11.88 -1.93
N LYS A 83 8.74 13.10 -1.44
CA LYS A 83 9.97 13.40 -0.66
C LYS A 83 10.09 12.52 0.58
N ARG A 84 9.00 12.32 1.32
CA ARG A 84 9.00 11.48 2.53
C ARG A 84 9.18 10.00 2.17
N LEU A 85 8.43 9.51 1.20
CA LEU A 85 8.52 8.12 0.75
C LEU A 85 9.93 7.78 0.25
N LEU A 86 10.55 8.68 -0.52
CA LEU A 86 11.94 8.54 -0.94
C LEU A 86 12.90 8.52 0.25
N GLY A 87 12.83 9.50 1.14
CA GLY A 87 13.74 9.60 2.28
C GLY A 87 13.65 8.40 3.23
N PHE A 88 12.43 8.05 3.66
CA PHE A 88 12.23 6.90 4.55
C PHE A 88 12.39 5.56 3.85
N GLY A 89 12.09 5.47 2.55
CA GLY A 89 12.37 4.30 1.74
C GLY A 89 13.87 4.01 1.68
N LEU A 90 14.70 5.02 1.45
CA LEU A 90 16.17 4.89 1.46
C LEU A 90 16.69 4.45 2.84
N VAL A 91 16.20 5.06 3.92
CA VAL A 91 16.58 4.65 5.28
C VAL A 91 16.17 3.21 5.58
N ALA A 92 14.95 2.82 5.17
CA ALA A 92 14.45 1.47 5.37
C ALA A 92 15.14 0.41 4.51
N SER A 93 15.78 0.79 3.39
CA SER A 93 16.52 -0.14 2.55
C SER A 93 17.62 -0.87 3.30
N VAL A 94 18.30 -0.24 4.26
CA VAL A 94 19.38 -0.88 5.02
C VAL A 94 18.87 -2.10 5.82
N PRO A 95 17.93 -1.97 6.77
CA PRO A 95 17.43 -3.14 7.49
C PRO A 95 16.60 -4.07 6.60
N PHE A 96 15.90 -3.55 5.59
CA PHE A 96 15.20 -4.38 4.61
C PHE A 96 16.18 -5.30 3.86
N ILE A 97 17.35 -4.77 3.50
CA ILE A 97 18.43 -5.55 2.88
C ILE A 97 19.01 -6.58 3.84
N ALA A 98 19.35 -6.16 5.04
CA ALA A 98 19.93 -7.05 6.03
C ALA A 98 18.98 -8.20 6.45
N LEU A 99 17.67 -8.00 6.35
CA LEU A 99 16.64 -9.00 6.67
C LEU A 99 16.39 -10.03 5.56
N GLY A 100 17.02 -9.89 4.38
CA GLY A 100 16.85 -10.82 3.27
C GLY A 100 15.59 -10.57 2.47
N GLY A 101 15.27 -9.31 2.16
CA GLY A 101 14.19 -8.90 1.25
C GLY A 101 14.38 -9.34 -0.22
N VAL A 102 14.82 -10.57 -0.46
CA VAL A 102 14.98 -11.20 -1.76
C VAL A 102 13.70 -11.97 -2.08
N VAL A 103 13.14 -11.76 -3.27
CA VAL A 103 12.02 -12.56 -3.79
C VAL A 103 12.52 -13.26 -5.05
N GLY A 104 12.64 -14.59 -5.02
CA GLY A 104 13.05 -15.37 -6.19
C GLY A 104 14.41 -14.99 -6.79
N GLY A 105 15.36 -14.55 -5.97
CA GLY A 105 16.69 -14.08 -6.41
C GLY A 105 16.77 -12.61 -6.84
N TRP A 106 15.64 -11.89 -6.85
CA TRP A 106 15.58 -10.47 -7.16
C TRP A 106 15.41 -9.61 -5.90
N TRP A 107 16.04 -8.43 -5.89
CA TRP A 107 15.94 -7.47 -4.79
C TRP A 107 14.93 -6.36 -5.12
N PRO A 108 13.63 -6.52 -4.84
CA PRO A 108 12.69 -5.42 -5.00
C PRO A 108 13.04 -4.28 -4.04
N LEU A 109 12.86 -3.04 -4.49
CA LEU A 109 12.81 -1.88 -3.64
C LEU A 109 11.62 -2.00 -2.68
N ASN A 110 11.84 -1.70 -1.42
CA ASN A 110 10.84 -1.87 -0.36
C ASN A 110 9.51 -1.11 -0.63
N VAL A 111 8.47 -1.44 0.12
CA VAL A 111 7.09 -0.96 -0.09
C VAL A 111 6.95 0.57 -0.10
N MET A 112 7.85 1.32 0.54
CA MET A 112 7.84 2.78 0.45
C MET A 112 8.13 3.25 -0.98
N PHE A 113 8.96 2.54 -1.73
CA PHE A 113 9.19 2.80 -3.16
C PHE A 113 8.00 2.38 -4.02
N THR A 114 7.25 1.34 -3.65
CA THR A 114 5.96 1.02 -4.29
C THR A 114 4.98 2.19 -4.17
N LEU A 115 4.83 2.73 -2.96
CA LEU A 115 3.98 3.90 -2.70
C LEU A 115 4.53 5.17 -3.37
N LEU A 116 5.85 5.31 -3.47
CA LEU A 116 6.50 6.42 -4.19
C LEU A 116 6.17 6.36 -5.68
N ALA A 117 6.34 5.19 -6.31
CA ALA A 117 6.04 4.96 -7.72
C ALA A 117 4.56 5.20 -8.01
N ALA A 118 3.66 4.68 -7.17
CA ALA A 118 2.23 4.96 -7.26
C ALA A 118 1.93 6.47 -7.16
N THR A 119 2.52 7.17 -6.18
CA THR A 119 2.34 8.62 -6.01
C THR A 119 2.85 9.39 -7.23
N ALA A 120 4.02 9.04 -7.76
CA ALA A 120 4.62 9.70 -8.91
C ALA A 120 3.82 9.44 -10.20
N MET A 121 3.35 8.22 -10.40
CA MET A 121 2.47 7.86 -11.51
C MET A 121 1.18 8.68 -11.47
N LEU A 122 0.51 8.71 -10.31
CA LEU A 122 -0.72 9.50 -10.12
C LEU A 122 -0.45 11.00 -10.27
N TYR A 123 0.68 11.51 -9.78
CA TYR A 123 1.08 12.91 -9.96
C TYR A 123 1.21 13.29 -11.44
N LEU A 124 1.80 12.40 -12.25
CA LEU A 124 1.96 12.62 -13.69
C LEU A 124 0.61 12.61 -14.41
N VAL A 125 -0.30 11.70 -14.04
CA VAL A 125 -1.69 11.68 -14.54
C VAL A 125 -2.39 12.99 -14.20
N GLU A 126 -2.24 13.47 -12.97
CA GLU A 126 -2.85 14.73 -12.49
C GLU A 126 -2.32 15.96 -13.20
N ARG A 127 -1.10 15.89 -13.72
CA ARG A 127 -0.48 16.93 -14.56
C ARG A 127 -0.84 16.80 -16.04
N GLY A 128 -1.78 15.92 -16.39
CA GLY A 128 -2.25 15.71 -17.76
C GLY A 128 -1.26 14.97 -18.66
N ARG A 129 -0.27 14.26 -18.10
CA ARG A 129 0.68 13.45 -18.88
C ARG A 129 0.05 12.10 -19.20
N SER A 130 0.11 11.65 -20.45
CA SER A 130 -0.45 10.38 -20.91
C SER A 130 0.58 9.25 -20.98
N VAL A 131 1.78 9.52 -21.52
CA VAL A 131 2.82 8.50 -21.77
C VAL A 131 3.69 8.25 -20.53
N ALA A 132 4.11 9.31 -19.85
CA ALA A 132 5.03 9.21 -18.70
C ALA A 132 4.53 8.32 -17.54
N PRO A 133 3.25 8.37 -17.12
CA PRO A 133 2.74 7.45 -16.11
C PRO A 133 2.80 5.98 -16.54
N VAL A 134 2.53 5.70 -17.82
CA VAL A 134 2.55 4.33 -18.37
C VAL A 134 3.98 3.79 -18.41
N ALA A 135 4.93 4.59 -18.89
CA ALA A 135 6.35 4.22 -18.86
C ALA A 135 6.83 3.95 -17.42
N LEU A 136 6.44 4.81 -16.47
CA LEU A 136 6.77 4.61 -15.06
C LEU A 136 6.12 3.35 -14.49
N PHE A 137 4.86 3.06 -14.82
CA PHE A 137 4.18 1.84 -14.40
C PHE A 137 4.92 0.58 -14.88
N VAL A 138 5.32 0.54 -16.16
CA VAL A 138 6.03 -0.59 -16.74
C VAL A 138 7.37 -0.82 -16.03
N VAL A 139 8.19 0.23 -15.89
CA VAL A 139 9.52 0.13 -15.29
C VAL A 139 9.43 -0.12 -13.79
N ALA A 140 8.70 0.71 -13.05
CA ALA A 140 8.65 0.63 -11.59
C ALA A 140 8.00 -0.67 -11.11
N GLY A 141 7.01 -1.21 -11.84
CA GLY A 141 6.38 -2.47 -11.48
C GLY A 141 7.33 -3.67 -11.45
N GLY A 142 8.46 -3.63 -12.18
CA GLY A 142 9.50 -4.66 -12.09
C GLY A 142 10.52 -4.42 -10.96
N LEU A 143 10.53 -3.23 -10.37
CA LEU A 143 11.56 -2.82 -9.41
C LEU A 143 11.08 -2.79 -7.96
N VAL A 144 9.78 -2.72 -7.70
CA VAL A 144 9.23 -2.45 -6.35
C VAL A 144 8.47 -3.64 -5.77
N GLU A 145 8.38 -3.71 -4.44
CA GLU A 145 7.57 -4.73 -3.75
C GLU A 145 6.10 -4.71 -4.24
N PHE A 146 5.52 -5.90 -4.37
CA PHE A 146 4.16 -6.14 -4.89
C PHE A 146 3.88 -5.71 -6.33
N CYS A 147 4.92 -5.29 -7.05
CA CYS A 147 4.98 -5.17 -8.51
C CYS A 147 3.81 -4.39 -9.15
N TRP A 148 3.48 -4.72 -10.40
CA TRP A 148 2.38 -4.11 -11.16
C TRP A 148 1.00 -4.17 -10.48
N PRO A 149 0.58 -5.27 -9.80
CA PRO A 149 -0.71 -5.30 -9.08
C PRO A 149 -0.91 -4.14 -8.12
N ALA A 150 0.12 -3.80 -7.32
CA ALA A 150 0.04 -2.71 -6.35
C ALA A 150 -0.14 -1.33 -7.03
N LEU A 151 0.60 -1.09 -8.11
CA LEU A 151 0.50 0.16 -8.86
C LEU A 151 -0.85 0.29 -9.57
N LEU A 152 -1.36 -0.81 -10.15
CA LEU A 152 -2.67 -0.84 -10.79
C LEU A 152 -3.79 -0.64 -9.78
N LEU A 153 -3.67 -1.22 -8.58
CA LEU A 153 -4.59 -0.99 -7.47
C LEU A 153 -4.62 0.49 -7.07
N ALA A 154 -3.45 1.13 -6.94
CA ALA A 154 -3.38 2.56 -6.63
C ALA A 154 -4.07 3.41 -7.69
N ALA A 155 -3.81 3.13 -8.98
CA ALA A 155 -4.43 3.83 -10.11
C ALA A 155 -5.95 3.69 -10.13
N SER A 156 -6.44 2.46 -9.99
CA SER A 156 -7.87 2.15 -10.08
C SER A 156 -8.66 2.66 -8.88
N VAL A 157 -8.14 2.53 -7.67
CA VAL A 157 -8.76 3.13 -6.46
C VAL A 157 -8.80 4.65 -6.59
N TRP A 158 -7.68 5.27 -6.97
CA TRP A 158 -7.63 6.73 -7.16
C TRP A 158 -8.63 7.20 -8.23
N LEU A 159 -8.74 6.46 -9.35
CA LEU A 159 -9.71 6.77 -10.41
C LEU A 159 -11.16 6.64 -9.90
N TYR A 160 -11.47 5.57 -9.15
CA TYR A 160 -12.79 5.37 -8.56
C TYR A 160 -13.17 6.53 -7.63
N LEU A 161 -12.22 6.97 -6.80
CA LEU A 161 -12.43 8.07 -5.84
C LEU A 161 -12.67 9.42 -6.53
N LYS A 162 -12.05 9.66 -7.69
CA LYS A 162 -12.31 10.87 -8.50
C LYS A 162 -13.59 10.76 -9.32
N ARG A 163 -13.89 9.56 -9.83
CA ARG A 163 -14.96 9.28 -10.79
C ARG A 163 -15.57 7.90 -10.48
N PRO A 164 -16.59 7.83 -9.61
CA PRO A 164 -17.13 6.56 -9.11
C PRO A 164 -17.93 5.85 -10.21
N THR A 165 -17.24 4.96 -10.91
CA THR A 165 -17.76 4.17 -12.03
C THR A 165 -17.57 2.69 -11.78
N TRP A 166 -18.47 1.85 -12.30
CA TRP A 166 -18.34 0.40 -12.24
C TRP A 166 -17.03 -0.11 -12.83
N ALA A 167 -16.56 0.49 -13.93
CA ALA A 167 -15.29 0.13 -14.53
C ALA A 167 -14.11 0.35 -13.56
N ALA A 168 -14.05 1.50 -12.89
CA ALA A 168 -13.00 1.76 -11.90
C ALA A 168 -13.09 0.85 -10.68
N ALA A 169 -14.31 0.55 -10.20
CA ALA A 169 -14.54 -0.38 -9.11
C ALA A 169 -14.10 -1.81 -9.46
N LEU A 170 -14.47 -2.29 -10.66
CA LEU A 170 -14.08 -3.62 -11.15
C LEU A 170 -12.56 -3.71 -11.34
N MET A 171 -11.93 -2.68 -11.92
CA MET A 171 -10.47 -2.62 -12.02
C MET A 171 -9.80 -2.65 -10.64
N ALA A 172 -10.33 -1.94 -9.64
CA ALA A 172 -9.80 -1.97 -8.28
C ALA A 172 -9.95 -3.36 -7.65
N LEU A 173 -11.10 -4.00 -7.81
CA LEU A 173 -11.34 -5.36 -7.33
C LEU A 173 -10.39 -6.36 -7.99
N LEU A 174 -10.26 -6.32 -9.32
CA LEU A 174 -9.37 -7.22 -10.07
C LEU A 174 -7.89 -6.97 -9.74
N SER A 175 -7.48 -5.72 -9.54
CA SER A 175 -6.12 -5.38 -9.10
C SER A 175 -5.83 -5.85 -7.69
N CYS A 176 -6.83 -5.79 -6.80
CA CYS A 176 -6.71 -6.30 -5.45
C CYS A 176 -6.67 -7.83 -5.45
N ALA A 177 -7.49 -8.48 -6.29
CA ALA A 177 -7.48 -9.93 -6.47
C ALA A 177 -6.15 -10.42 -7.05
N SER A 178 -5.56 -9.71 -8.01
CA SER A 178 -4.30 -10.10 -8.66
C SER A 178 -3.09 -10.12 -7.72
N LEU A 179 -3.18 -9.50 -6.54
CA LEU A 179 -2.19 -9.67 -5.47
C LEU A 179 -2.06 -11.13 -5.02
N TRP A 180 -3.01 -12.01 -5.32
CA TRP A 180 -2.91 -13.44 -5.04
C TRP A 180 -1.64 -14.08 -5.62
N TYR A 181 -1.19 -13.61 -6.78
CA TYR A 181 0.02 -14.10 -7.44
C TYR A 181 1.27 -13.95 -6.55
N ILE A 182 1.30 -12.89 -5.74
CA ILE A 182 2.41 -12.58 -4.81
C ILE A 182 2.11 -13.16 -3.42
N ASN A 183 0.85 -13.08 -3.00
CA ASN A 183 0.42 -13.46 -1.65
C ASN A 183 0.24 -14.97 -1.47
N GLY A 184 0.07 -15.73 -2.55
CA GLY A 184 -0.34 -17.13 -2.52
C GLY A 184 -1.77 -17.37 -2.05
N ASN A 185 -2.55 -16.32 -1.78
CA ASN A 185 -3.94 -16.39 -1.32
C ASN A 185 -4.72 -15.11 -1.64
N LEU A 186 -6.03 -15.09 -1.37
CA LEU A 186 -6.95 -13.98 -1.68
C LEU A 186 -7.27 -13.06 -0.49
N TRP A 187 -6.55 -13.17 0.63
CA TRP A 187 -6.86 -12.39 1.85
C TRP A 187 -6.79 -10.87 1.66
N ALA A 188 -6.06 -10.39 0.65
CA ALA A 188 -6.08 -8.98 0.25
C ALA A 188 -7.50 -8.46 -0.05
N LEU A 189 -8.39 -9.32 -0.57
CA LEU A 189 -9.78 -8.95 -0.88
C LEU A 189 -10.62 -8.62 0.36
N ALA A 190 -10.21 -9.04 1.57
CA ALA A 190 -10.88 -8.67 2.81
C ALA A 190 -10.89 -7.13 3.04
N VAL A 191 -9.99 -6.39 2.37
CA VAL A 191 -10.00 -4.93 2.40
C VAL A 191 -11.25 -4.33 1.76
N VAL A 192 -11.89 -5.01 0.80
CA VAL A 192 -13.09 -4.48 0.12
C VAL A 192 -14.26 -4.28 1.10
N PRO A 193 -14.76 -5.32 1.82
CA PRO A 193 -15.83 -5.12 2.79
C PRO A 193 -15.40 -4.20 3.95
N LEU A 194 -14.12 -4.22 4.34
CA LEU A 194 -13.57 -3.36 5.38
C LEU A 194 -13.64 -1.87 5.00
N VAL A 195 -13.26 -1.51 3.78
CA VAL A 195 -13.32 -0.13 3.28
C VAL A 195 -14.76 0.34 3.09
N ILE A 196 -15.65 -0.54 2.62
CA ILE A 196 -17.08 -0.25 2.51
C ILE A 196 -17.67 0.02 3.91
N GLY A 197 -17.37 -0.82 4.89
CA GLY A 197 -17.79 -0.62 6.28
C GLY A 197 -17.23 0.67 6.89
N ALA A 198 -15.96 0.99 6.60
CA ALA A 198 -15.32 2.22 7.07
C ALA A 198 -16.01 3.50 6.59
N ALA A 199 -16.69 3.49 5.43
CA ALA A 199 -17.47 4.63 4.97
C ALA A 199 -18.69 4.95 5.85
N GLY A 200 -19.18 3.97 6.62
CA GLY A 200 -20.30 4.14 7.54
C GLY A 200 -19.91 4.49 8.97
N VAL A 201 -18.62 4.66 9.29
CA VAL A 201 -18.14 4.87 10.66
C VAL A 201 -17.32 6.17 10.75
N ASP A 202 -17.61 6.98 11.77
CA ASP A 202 -16.82 8.16 12.13
C ASP A 202 -16.02 7.91 13.41
N LEU A 203 -14.75 7.56 13.26
CA LEU A 203 -13.82 7.35 14.36
C LEU A 203 -13.02 8.62 14.65
N ARG A 204 -12.76 8.89 15.93
CA ARG A 204 -11.95 10.03 16.37
C ARG A 204 -10.50 9.61 16.64
N VAL A 205 -9.76 9.27 15.57
CA VAL A 205 -8.33 8.94 15.66
C VAL A 205 -7.48 10.14 15.22
N PRO A 206 -6.53 10.63 16.05
CA PRO A 206 -5.71 11.77 15.70
C PRO A 206 -4.70 11.41 14.61
N ARG A 207 -4.46 12.36 13.70
CA ARG A 207 -3.49 12.20 12.61
C ARG A 207 -2.05 12.32 13.11
N LEU A 208 -1.32 11.21 13.14
CA LEU A 208 0.12 11.19 13.46
C LEU A 208 0.96 11.19 12.18
N ARG A 209 1.28 12.38 11.69
CA ARG A 209 1.93 12.58 10.38
C ARG A 209 3.24 11.81 10.19
N TRP A 210 4.08 11.72 11.23
CA TRP A 210 5.42 11.13 11.14
C TRP A 210 5.45 9.67 11.57
N ALA A 211 4.52 9.25 12.44
CA ALA A 211 4.55 7.94 13.09
C ALA A 211 4.74 6.79 12.09
N PHE A 212 3.96 6.78 11.01
CA PHE A 212 4.01 5.70 10.00
C PHE A 212 5.32 5.70 9.19
N TYR A 213 5.82 6.88 8.85
CA TYR A 213 7.07 7.00 8.10
C TYR A 213 8.27 6.58 8.94
N THR A 214 8.33 7.00 10.22
CA THR A 214 9.41 6.66 11.14
C THR A 214 9.32 5.22 11.61
N TYR A 215 8.12 4.70 11.84
CA TYR A 215 7.90 3.33 12.32
C TYR A 215 8.43 2.31 11.32
N TYR A 216 8.24 2.53 10.01
CA TYR A 216 8.63 1.55 8.99
C TYR A 216 10.13 1.15 9.04
N PRO A 217 11.11 2.06 8.92
CA PRO A 217 12.51 1.68 9.08
C PRO A 217 12.83 1.20 10.51
N LEU A 218 12.23 1.81 11.55
CA LEU A 218 12.54 1.46 12.94
C LEU A 218 12.13 0.04 13.31
N HIS A 219 10.94 -0.42 12.91
CA HIS A 219 10.52 -1.78 13.23
C HIS A 219 11.33 -2.82 12.44
N LEU A 220 11.70 -2.54 11.18
CA LEU A 220 12.61 -3.42 10.43
C LEU A 220 13.98 -3.49 11.10
N ALA A 221 14.53 -2.34 11.53
CA ALA A 221 15.79 -2.30 12.27
C ALA A 221 15.68 -3.08 13.59
N ALA A 222 14.58 -2.94 14.33
CA ALA A 222 14.35 -3.70 15.56
C ALA A 222 14.31 -5.21 15.30
N LEU A 223 13.57 -5.67 14.28
CA LEU A 223 13.53 -7.08 13.90
C LEU A 223 14.91 -7.61 13.48
N TRP A 224 15.67 -6.80 12.75
CA TRP A 224 17.04 -7.15 12.38
C TRP A 224 17.95 -7.30 13.60
N LEU A 225 17.89 -6.37 14.55
CA LEU A 225 18.69 -6.43 15.78
C LEU A 225 18.28 -7.59 16.69
N ILE A 226 16.99 -7.90 16.79
CA ILE A 226 16.48 -9.04 17.58
C ILE A 226 16.99 -10.38 17.02
N ARG A 227 17.14 -10.50 15.69
CA ARG A 227 17.67 -11.72 15.07
C ARG A 227 19.10 -12.04 15.52
N ILE A 228 19.91 -11.06 15.94
CA ILE A 228 21.31 -11.27 16.32
C ILE A 228 21.43 -12.22 17.53
N PRO A 229 20.90 -11.88 18.72
CA PRO A 229 20.97 -12.79 19.87
C PRO A 229 20.16 -14.08 19.66
N MET A 230 19.10 -14.08 18.85
CA MET A 230 18.37 -15.31 18.51
C MET A 230 19.25 -16.28 17.71
N ARG A 231 20.05 -15.79 16.75
CA ARG A 231 21.01 -16.63 16.02
C ARG A 231 22.06 -17.21 16.97
N GLU A 232 22.56 -16.41 17.90
CA GLU A 232 23.52 -16.87 18.92
C GLU A 232 22.91 -17.94 19.84
N ALA A 233 21.60 -17.86 20.10
CA ALA A 233 20.84 -18.87 20.82
C ALA A 233 20.47 -20.12 19.97
N GLY A 234 20.93 -20.21 18.72
CA GLY A 234 20.74 -21.36 17.85
C GLY A 234 19.50 -21.33 16.95
N TYR A 235 18.77 -20.22 16.88
CA TYR A 235 17.63 -20.09 15.96
C TYR A 235 18.11 -19.97 14.51
N LEU A 236 17.49 -20.75 13.63
CA LEU A 236 17.70 -20.69 12.18
C LEU A 236 16.66 -19.78 11.54
N PHE A 237 17.10 -18.90 10.64
CA PHE A 237 16.24 -17.99 9.90
C PHE A 237 16.31 -18.31 8.40
N PHE A 238 15.14 -18.53 7.80
CA PHE A 238 15.00 -18.71 6.37
C PHE A 238 14.54 -17.40 5.73
N THR A 239 15.06 -17.10 4.54
CA THR A 239 14.73 -15.92 3.74
C THR A 239 14.01 -16.35 2.48
#